data_AF-A0A7S0LDQ3-F1
#
_entry.id   AF-A0A7S0LDQ3-F1
#
_cell.length_a   1.000
_cell.length_b   1.000
_cell.length_c   1.000
_cell.angle_alpha   90.00
_cell.angle_beta   90.00
_cell.angle_gamma   90.00
#
_symmetry.space_group_name_H-M   'P 1'
#
loop_
_entity.id
_entity.type
_entity.pdbx_description
1 polymer ?
#
loop_
_entity_poly.entity_id
_entity_poly.type
_entity_poly.pdbx_seq_one_letter_code
_entity_poly.pdbx_strand_id
1 'polypeptide(L)'
;AEAAASGSAGHMLGVTEAHRDVEAEAQAVAYGELRSPFMELILYGPERFDKEDLEDAKVGDTFTVEDCNDAGAGDWRCSILERKGPNQWVLLDADTATIQLESHPHLGDVDVVEEFGMYYRLPEDASLNAHNDAWLEEQPRLSQMQERIFESPRRKRVRGQAAAQQQKQAEEMQKRAKKTSGGDDVNVGMIVQVAVDSVDRARVDPTNATLVVVEKVEKGKTQKETKYRLACTAGVILVLYGRSYINPVPDMTAEMMGMGNVLANWQGMPRITLRAAMAVQSTVGGQGMVRCDCKGKCETNRCSCLREGRKCNSRCHKGNKICTNLD
;
A
#
# COMPACT_ATOMS: atom_id res chain seq x y z
N ALA A 1 23.54 -45.68 14.03
CA ALA A 1 22.85 -45.39 15.28
C ALA A 1 22.32 -43.96 15.19
N GLU A 2 21.00 -43.87 15.13
CA GLU A 2 20.20 -42.64 15.17
C GLU A 2 20.46 -41.79 16.41
N ALA A 3 20.29 -40.47 16.26
CA ALA A 3 19.47 -39.60 17.13
C ALA A 3 19.67 -38.15 16.65
N ALA A 4 18.72 -37.56 15.93
CA ALA A 4 17.48 -36.94 16.41
C ALA A 4 17.68 -35.46 16.79
N ALA A 5 17.32 -34.57 15.87
CA ALA A 5 17.03 -33.17 16.12
C ALA A 5 15.62 -32.85 15.57
N SER A 6 14.61 -33.10 16.41
CA SER A 6 13.32 -32.39 16.42
C SER A 6 13.49 -31.15 17.30
N GLY A 7 12.83 -30.01 17.14
CA GLY A 7 11.85 -29.50 16.20
C GLY A 7 11.39 -28.13 16.72
N SER A 8 11.01 -27.19 15.85
CA SER A 8 9.89 -26.24 16.01
C SER A 8 9.95 -25.16 14.92
N ALA A 9 9.50 -25.49 13.71
CA ALA A 9 9.08 -24.52 12.72
C ALA A 9 7.58 -24.71 12.55
N GLY A 10 6.80 -23.90 13.26
CA GLY A 10 5.35 -24.08 13.34
C GLY A 10 4.63 -22.76 13.60
N HIS A 11 4.73 -21.82 12.66
CA HIS A 11 3.69 -20.80 12.44
C HIS A 11 4.04 -19.96 11.21
N MET A 12 3.20 -20.02 10.17
CA MET A 12 3.01 -19.07 9.05
C MET A 12 2.75 -19.76 7.70
N LEU A 13 1.83 -20.73 7.67
CA LEU A 13 1.26 -21.27 6.41
C LEU A 13 -0.27 -21.46 6.55
N GLY A 14 -0.97 -20.45 7.07
CA GLY A 14 -2.43 -20.53 7.27
C GLY A 14 -3.23 -19.39 6.65
N VAL A 15 -2.60 -18.42 5.98
CA VAL A 15 -3.28 -17.19 5.51
C VAL A 15 -3.29 -17.08 3.97
N THR A 16 -2.54 -17.92 3.26
CA THR A 16 -2.40 -17.82 1.79
C THR A 16 -3.30 -18.77 0.99
N GLU A 17 -3.80 -19.85 1.59
CA GLU A 17 -4.75 -20.76 0.93
C GLU A 17 -6.17 -20.23 1.07
N ALA A 18 -6.61 -19.89 2.29
CA ALA A 18 -7.94 -19.31 2.51
C ALA A 18 -8.19 -18.00 1.71
N HIS A 19 -7.16 -17.19 1.44
CA HIS A 19 -7.33 -15.99 0.60
C HIS A 19 -7.37 -16.30 -0.90
N ARG A 20 -6.71 -17.37 -1.37
CA ARG A 20 -6.82 -17.84 -2.76
C ARG A 20 -8.15 -18.53 -3.01
N ASP A 21 -8.65 -19.26 -2.02
CA ASP A 21 -9.95 -19.94 -2.12
C ASP A 21 -11.09 -18.93 -2.07
N VAL A 22 -10.97 -17.87 -1.26
CA VAL A 22 -11.92 -16.74 -1.25
C VAL A 22 -11.79 -15.86 -2.50
N GLU A 23 -10.59 -15.69 -3.07
CA GLU A 23 -10.42 -15.00 -4.38
C GLU A 23 -10.88 -15.86 -5.56
N ALA A 24 -10.79 -17.18 -5.48
CA ALA A 24 -11.29 -18.13 -6.48
C ALA A 24 -12.82 -18.24 -6.41
N GLU A 25 -13.41 -18.29 -5.21
CA GLU A 25 -14.86 -18.19 -5.00
C GLU A 25 -15.38 -16.79 -5.36
N ALA A 26 -14.67 -15.71 -5.03
CA ALA A 26 -15.06 -14.35 -5.43
C ALA A 26 -14.87 -14.12 -6.94
N GLN A 27 -13.93 -14.80 -7.60
CA GLN A 27 -13.83 -14.80 -9.07
C GLN A 27 -14.94 -15.65 -9.70
N ALA A 28 -15.29 -16.80 -9.14
CA ALA A 28 -16.45 -17.59 -9.59
C ALA A 28 -17.79 -16.86 -9.38
N VAL A 29 -17.89 -15.97 -8.39
CA VAL A 29 -19.07 -15.12 -8.15
C VAL A 29 -19.06 -13.83 -8.99
N ALA A 30 -17.89 -13.33 -9.41
CA ALA A 30 -17.75 -12.12 -10.24
C ALA A 30 -17.82 -12.40 -11.75
N TYR A 31 -17.38 -13.58 -12.18
CA TYR A 31 -17.76 -14.16 -13.46
C TYR A 31 -19.05 -14.93 -13.21
N GLY A 32 -20.20 -14.24 -13.23
CA GLY A 32 -21.48 -14.95 -13.29
C GLY A 32 -21.35 -16.04 -14.33
N GLU A 33 -21.52 -17.30 -13.91
CA GLU A 33 -21.48 -18.45 -14.81
C GLU A 33 -22.26 -18.04 -16.03
N LEU A 34 -21.58 -17.95 -17.18
CA LEU A 34 -22.07 -17.20 -18.33
C LEU A 34 -23.17 -18.01 -19.06
N ARG A 35 -24.05 -18.70 -18.33
CA ARG A 35 -24.94 -19.78 -18.74
C ARG A 35 -25.62 -19.42 -20.05
N SER A 36 -25.75 -20.39 -20.96
CA SER A 36 -26.48 -20.17 -22.19
C SER A 36 -27.91 -19.69 -21.86
N PRO A 37 -28.50 -18.79 -22.66
CA PRO A 37 -29.87 -18.34 -22.48
C PRO A 37 -30.89 -19.47 -22.36
N PHE A 38 -30.67 -20.57 -23.09
CA PHE A 38 -31.47 -21.79 -22.98
C PHE A 38 -31.40 -22.41 -21.57
N MET A 39 -30.22 -22.48 -20.96
CA MET A 39 -30.06 -22.97 -19.59
C MET A 39 -30.63 -22.00 -18.55
N GLU A 40 -30.51 -20.69 -18.75
CA GLU A 40 -31.18 -19.72 -17.87
C GLU A 40 -32.70 -19.94 -17.84
N LEU A 41 -33.31 -20.20 -19.00
CA LEU A 41 -34.74 -20.49 -19.10
C LEU A 41 -35.15 -21.81 -18.43
N ILE A 42 -34.28 -22.83 -18.41
CA ILE A 42 -34.58 -24.08 -17.70
C ILE A 42 -34.56 -23.89 -16.18
N LEU A 43 -33.65 -23.06 -15.69
CA LEU A 43 -33.42 -22.87 -14.26
C LEU A 43 -34.39 -21.87 -13.63
N TYR A 44 -34.84 -20.89 -14.41
CA TYR A 44 -35.67 -19.78 -13.94
C TYR A 44 -37.02 -19.67 -14.65
N GLY A 45 -37.23 -20.43 -15.72
CA GLY A 45 -38.52 -20.56 -16.41
C GLY A 45 -39.38 -21.69 -15.82
N PRO A 46 -40.55 -21.96 -16.44
CA PRO A 46 -41.42 -23.04 -15.99
C PRO A 46 -40.71 -24.40 -16.14
N GLU A 47 -40.61 -25.17 -15.04
CA GLU A 47 -39.89 -26.46 -14.99
C GLU A 47 -40.31 -27.40 -16.12
N ARG A 48 -41.59 -27.37 -16.49
CA ARG A 48 -42.20 -27.97 -17.67
C ARG A 48 -43.43 -27.16 -18.04
N PHE A 49 -43.67 -27.01 -19.33
CA PHE A 49 -44.91 -26.46 -19.86
C PHE A 49 -45.64 -27.53 -20.67
N ASP A 50 -46.95 -27.41 -20.77
CA ASP A 50 -47.78 -28.32 -21.55
C ASP A 50 -48.47 -27.61 -22.71
N LYS A 51 -49.39 -28.32 -23.36
CA LYS A 51 -50.14 -27.81 -24.50
C LYS A 51 -51.03 -26.61 -24.12
N GLU A 52 -51.59 -26.61 -22.92
CA GLU A 52 -52.47 -25.55 -22.41
C GLU A 52 -51.66 -24.27 -22.19
N ASP A 53 -50.42 -24.40 -21.69
CA ASP A 53 -49.49 -23.28 -21.53
C ASP A 53 -49.11 -22.61 -22.86
N LEU A 54 -48.97 -23.37 -23.95
CA LEU A 54 -48.72 -22.83 -25.29
C LEU A 54 -49.93 -22.08 -25.85
N GLU A 55 -51.14 -22.59 -25.62
CA GLU A 55 -52.40 -21.95 -26.03
C GLU A 55 -52.57 -20.59 -25.32
N ASP A 56 -52.30 -20.56 -24.01
CA ASP A 56 -52.44 -19.38 -23.14
C ASP A 56 -51.23 -18.41 -23.17
N ALA A 57 -50.16 -18.76 -23.88
CA ALA A 57 -48.94 -17.97 -23.95
C ALA A 57 -49.20 -16.51 -24.40
N LYS A 58 -48.48 -15.54 -23.87
CA LYS A 58 -48.57 -14.14 -24.31
C LYS A 58 -47.45 -13.81 -25.27
N VAL A 59 -47.65 -12.73 -26.03
CA VAL A 59 -46.59 -12.19 -26.88
C VAL A 59 -45.39 -11.80 -26.01
N GLY A 60 -44.23 -12.39 -26.30
CA GLY A 60 -42.99 -12.27 -25.55
C GLY A 60 -42.67 -13.48 -24.66
N ASP A 61 -43.59 -14.43 -24.50
CA ASP A 61 -43.32 -15.64 -23.74
C ASP A 61 -42.37 -16.57 -24.52
N THR A 62 -41.42 -17.15 -23.78
CA THR A 62 -40.35 -18.01 -24.30
C THR A 62 -40.37 -19.37 -23.63
N PHE A 63 -40.19 -20.42 -24.42
CA PHE A 63 -40.22 -21.81 -23.98
C PHE A 63 -39.00 -22.56 -24.49
N THR A 64 -38.42 -23.43 -23.67
CA THR A 64 -37.28 -24.28 -24.04
C THR A 64 -37.79 -25.54 -24.72
N VAL A 65 -37.39 -25.77 -25.96
CA VAL A 65 -37.85 -26.91 -26.75
C VAL A 65 -36.67 -27.66 -27.37
N GLU A 66 -36.92 -28.91 -27.71
CA GLU A 66 -36.18 -29.57 -28.78
C GLU A 66 -36.97 -29.43 -30.08
N ASP A 67 -36.32 -29.01 -31.15
CA ASP A 67 -36.88 -29.00 -32.49
C ASP A 67 -36.19 -30.01 -33.40
N CYS A 68 -36.94 -30.55 -34.37
CA CYS A 68 -36.39 -31.34 -35.46
C CYS A 68 -37.02 -30.94 -36.80
N ASN A 69 -36.21 -30.94 -37.86
CA ASN A 69 -36.68 -30.59 -39.21
C ASN A 69 -37.36 -31.77 -39.92
N ASP A 70 -37.13 -33.00 -39.45
CA ASP A 70 -37.77 -34.23 -39.92
C ASP A 70 -37.97 -35.19 -38.75
N ALA A 71 -39.22 -35.38 -38.34
CA ALA A 71 -39.61 -36.26 -37.24
C ALA A 71 -39.15 -37.72 -37.45
N GLY A 72 -38.87 -38.15 -38.69
CA GLY A 72 -38.35 -39.47 -39.01
C GLY A 72 -36.83 -39.63 -38.89
N ALA A 73 -36.08 -38.51 -38.85
CA ALA A 73 -34.62 -38.52 -38.86
C ALA A 73 -34.00 -38.62 -37.45
N GLY A 74 -34.74 -38.23 -36.40
CA GLY A 74 -34.30 -38.31 -35.01
C GLY A 74 -33.19 -37.34 -34.61
N ASP A 75 -32.93 -36.31 -35.43
CA ASP A 75 -31.94 -35.26 -35.15
C ASP A 75 -32.63 -34.08 -34.43
N TRP A 76 -32.70 -34.19 -33.11
CA TRP A 76 -33.31 -33.19 -32.22
C TRP A 76 -32.24 -32.26 -31.69
N ARG A 77 -32.48 -30.94 -31.77
CA ARG A 77 -31.56 -29.92 -31.23
C ARG A 77 -32.27 -29.03 -30.21
N CYS A 78 -31.51 -28.52 -29.24
CA CYS A 78 -32.03 -27.58 -28.25
C CYS A 78 -32.24 -26.20 -28.89
N SER A 79 -33.42 -25.62 -28.68
CA SER A 79 -33.82 -24.31 -29.20
C SER A 79 -34.78 -23.58 -28.25
N ILE A 80 -35.00 -22.29 -28.49
CA ILE A 80 -35.93 -21.47 -27.72
C ILE A 80 -37.08 -21.03 -28.63
N LEU A 81 -38.30 -21.35 -28.22
CA LEU A 81 -39.53 -20.98 -28.93
C LEU A 81 -40.11 -19.70 -28.32
N GLU A 82 -40.31 -18.65 -29.12
CA GLU A 82 -40.83 -17.35 -28.66
C GLU A 82 -42.12 -16.96 -29.40
N ARG A 83 -43.15 -16.52 -28.66
CA ARG A 83 -44.38 -15.96 -29.25
C ARG A 83 -44.18 -14.50 -29.64
N LYS A 84 -44.10 -14.20 -30.95
CA LYS A 84 -43.95 -12.81 -31.46
C LYS A 84 -45.28 -12.11 -31.76
N GLY A 85 -46.35 -12.88 -31.95
CA GLY A 85 -47.67 -12.35 -32.30
C GLY A 85 -48.79 -13.32 -31.95
N PRO A 86 -50.06 -12.98 -32.24
CA PRO A 86 -51.19 -13.85 -31.93
C PRO A 86 -51.09 -15.20 -32.63
N ASN A 87 -50.62 -15.23 -33.88
CA ASN A 87 -50.42 -16.45 -34.68
C ASN A 87 -48.98 -16.53 -35.23
N GLN A 88 -48.00 -16.02 -34.49
CA GLN A 88 -46.62 -15.96 -34.95
C GLN A 88 -45.67 -16.42 -33.86
N TRP A 89 -44.97 -17.51 -34.15
CA TRP A 89 -43.94 -18.09 -33.32
C TRP A 89 -42.61 -18.06 -34.05
N VAL A 90 -41.53 -17.94 -33.30
CA VAL A 90 -40.17 -17.89 -33.83
C VAL A 90 -39.29 -18.86 -33.05
N LEU A 91 -38.47 -19.60 -33.78
CA LEU A 91 -37.45 -20.45 -33.20
C LEU A 91 -36.11 -19.69 -33.15
N LEU A 92 -35.55 -19.63 -31.94
CA LEU A 92 -34.30 -18.94 -31.63
C LEU A 92 -33.23 -19.96 -31.25
N ASP A 93 -32.00 -19.56 -31.55
CA ASP A 93 -30.79 -20.29 -31.17
C ASP A 93 -30.61 -20.36 -29.65
N ALA A 94 -30.31 -21.57 -29.15
CA ALA A 94 -30.20 -21.85 -27.71
C ALA A 94 -29.05 -21.10 -27.01
N ASP A 95 -28.00 -20.74 -27.74
CA ASP A 95 -26.81 -20.08 -27.18
C ASP A 95 -26.93 -18.55 -27.16
N THR A 96 -27.73 -17.98 -28.06
CA THR A 96 -27.79 -16.52 -28.24
C THR A 96 -29.16 -15.91 -27.96
N ALA A 97 -30.24 -16.69 -27.99
CA ALA A 97 -31.64 -16.25 -27.84
C ALA A 97 -32.04 -15.04 -28.71
N THR A 98 -31.27 -14.75 -29.76
CA THR A 98 -31.41 -13.54 -30.58
C THR A 98 -31.26 -13.84 -32.06
N ILE A 99 -30.52 -14.90 -32.41
CA ILE A 99 -30.45 -15.40 -33.77
C ILE A 99 -31.70 -16.26 -34.03
N GLN A 100 -32.54 -15.80 -34.96
CA GLN A 100 -33.66 -16.57 -35.45
C GLN A 100 -33.15 -17.69 -36.36
N LEU A 101 -33.34 -18.93 -35.94
CA LEU A 101 -32.94 -20.11 -36.69
C LEU A 101 -33.88 -20.34 -37.87
N GLU A 102 -35.19 -20.35 -37.59
CA GLU A 102 -36.23 -20.53 -38.60
C GLU A 102 -37.43 -19.61 -38.29
N SER A 103 -38.05 -19.07 -39.36
CA SER A 103 -39.40 -18.52 -39.27
C SER A 103 -40.32 -19.55 -39.89
N HIS A 104 -41.15 -20.24 -39.10
CA HIS A 104 -42.31 -20.92 -39.66
C HIS A 104 -43.42 -19.88 -39.73
N PRO A 105 -43.73 -19.29 -40.89
CA PRO A 105 -44.98 -18.58 -41.01
C PRO A 105 -46.07 -19.66 -40.93
N HIS A 106 -46.78 -19.73 -39.79
CA HIS A 106 -48.01 -20.52 -39.67
C HIS A 106 -49.09 -19.87 -40.56
N LEU A 107 -48.95 -20.10 -41.87
CA LEU A 107 -49.86 -19.64 -42.91
C LEU A 107 -50.89 -20.76 -43.14
N GLY A 108 -51.86 -20.86 -42.22
CA GLY A 108 -52.94 -21.84 -42.30
C GLY A 108 -53.55 -22.16 -40.93
N ASP A 109 -54.47 -23.13 -40.91
CA ASP A 109 -55.19 -23.61 -39.72
C ASP A 109 -54.34 -24.48 -38.76
N VAL A 110 -53.03 -24.58 -38.97
CA VAL A 110 -52.13 -25.43 -38.16
C VAL A 110 -51.31 -24.54 -37.21
N ASP A 111 -51.52 -24.73 -35.92
CA ASP A 111 -50.87 -23.98 -34.84
C ASP A 111 -49.68 -24.77 -34.26
N VAL A 112 -48.72 -24.10 -33.63
CA VAL A 112 -47.56 -24.71 -32.94
C VAL A 112 -47.99 -25.78 -31.94
N VAL A 113 -49.16 -25.54 -31.35
CA VAL A 113 -49.88 -26.40 -30.43
C VAL A 113 -50.22 -27.78 -31.03
N GLU A 114 -50.46 -27.87 -32.35
CA GLU A 114 -50.70 -29.14 -33.06
C GLU A 114 -49.40 -29.80 -33.52
N GLU A 115 -48.36 -29.02 -33.77
CA GLU A 115 -47.03 -29.49 -34.16
C GLU A 115 -46.21 -29.99 -32.95
N PHE A 116 -46.63 -29.63 -31.73
CA PHE A 116 -46.05 -30.10 -30.48
C PHE A 116 -46.27 -31.61 -30.29
N GLY A 117 -45.16 -32.35 -30.15
CA GLY A 117 -45.09 -33.80 -30.16
C GLY A 117 -44.67 -34.40 -31.50
N MET A 118 -44.69 -33.63 -32.60
CA MET A 118 -44.23 -34.06 -33.92
C MET A 118 -42.91 -33.39 -34.31
N TYR A 119 -42.86 -32.05 -34.26
CA TYR A 119 -41.70 -31.24 -34.65
C TYR A 119 -41.03 -30.56 -33.46
N TYR A 120 -41.79 -30.36 -32.37
CA TYR A 120 -41.30 -29.78 -31.13
C TYR A 120 -41.58 -30.72 -29.97
N ARG A 121 -40.69 -30.78 -28.98
CA ARG A 121 -40.94 -31.51 -27.74
C ARG A 121 -40.23 -30.87 -26.56
N LEU A 122 -40.60 -31.29 -25.35
CA LEU A 122 -39.85 -30.92 -24.16
C LEU A 122 -38.43 -31.49 -24.22
N PRO A 123 -37.41 -30.73 -23.82
CA PRO A 123 -36.04 -31.22 -23.77
C PRO A 123 -35.91 -32.44 -22.87
N GLU A 124 -35.25 -33.48 -23.37
CA GLU A 124 -34.90 -34.65 -22.59
C GLU A 124 -33.62 -34.41 -21.79
N ASP A 125 -33.51 -35.01 -20.61
CA ASP A 125 -32.32 -34.86 -19.73
C ASP A 125 -31.01 -35.18 -20.47
N ALA A 126 -31.04 -36.11 -21.43
CA ALA A 126 -29.87 -36.44 -22.24
C ALA A 126 -29.40 -35.27 -23.11
N SER A 127 -30.33 -34.59 -23.78
CA SER A 127 -30.04 -33.42 -24.62
C SER A 127 -29.63 -32.22 -23.78
N LEU A 128 -30.25 -32.04 -22.61
CA LEU A 128 -29.88 -30.99 -21.65
C LEU A 128 -28.44 -31.15 -21.17
N ASN A 129 -28.05 -32.38 -20.83
CA ASN A 129 -26.68 -32.67 -20.42
C ASN A 129 -25.69 -32.47 -21.58
N ALA A 130 -26.05 -32.92 -22.79
CA ALA A 130 -25.21 -32.73 -23.97
C ALA A 130 -25.01 -31.24 -24.32
N HIS A 131 -26.07 -30.42 -24.21
CA HIS A 131 -26.01 -28.97 -24.42
C HIS A 131 -25.14 -28.29 -23.36
N ASN A 132 -25.29 -28.67 -22.10
CA ASN A 132 -24.45 -28.16 -21.01
C ASN A 132 -22.97 -28.51 -21.21
N ASP A 133 -22.66 -29.75 -21.57
CA ASP A 133 -21.28 -30.20 -21.78
C ASP A 133 -20.64 -29.44 -22.95
N ALA A 134 -21.35 -29.30 -24.08
CA ALA A 134 -20.87 -28.53 -25.23
C ALA A 134 -20.64 -27.05 -24.88
N TRP A 135 -21.52 -26.47 -24.07
CA TRP A 135 -21.43 -25.08 -23.65
C TRP A 135 -20.26 -24.84 -22.67
N LEU A 136 -20.04 -25.78 -21.73
CA LEU A 136 -18.89 -25.78 -20.81
C LEU A 136 -17.55 -25.92 -21.55
N GLU A 137 -17.50 -26.68 -22.65
CA GLU A 137 -16.30 -26.80 -23.48
C GLU A 137 -15.95 -25.52 -24.25
N GLU A 138 -16.94 -24.70 -24.63
CA GLU A 138 -16.72 -23.45 -25.38
C GLU A 138 -16.44 -22.24 -24.46
N GLN A 139 -16.81 -22.29 -23.18
CA GLN A 139 -16.55 -21.24 -22.20
C GLN A 139 -15.08 -20.75 -22.14
N PRO A 140 -14.05 -21.63 -22.05
CA PRO A 140 -12.66 -21.21 -21.96
C PRO A 140 -12.22 -20.43 -23.19
N ARG A 141 -12.77 -20.76 -24.36
CA ARG A 141 -12.47 -20.10 -25.63
C ARG A 141 -13.10 -18.71 -25.68
N LEU A 142 -14.35 -18.56 -25.25
CA LEU A 142 -15.03 -17.26 -25.15
C LEU A 142 -14.35 -16.33 -24.14
N SER A 143 -13.98 -16.85 -22.97
CA SER A 143 -13.25 -16.12 -21.94
C SER A 143 -11.90 -15.61 -22.46
N GLN A 144 -11.10 -16.47 -23.09
CA GLN A 144 -9.83 -16.07 -23.72
C GLN A 144 -10.01 -15.05 -24.85
N MET A 145 -11.15 -15.05 -25.54
CA MET A 145 -11.44 -14.09 -26.60
C MET A 145 -11.82 -12.73 -25.99
N GLN A 146 -12.62 -12.70 -24.92
CA GLN A 146 -12.97 -11.49 -24.18
C GLN A 146 -11.75 -10.83 -23.52
N GLU A 147 -10.84 -11.62 -22.94
CA GLU A 147 -9.59 -11.09 -22.36
C GLU A 147 -8.72 -10.35 -23.39
N ARG A 148 -8.66 -10.85 -24.64
CA ARG A 148 -7.93 -10.18 -25.73
C ARG A 148 -8.57 -8.87 -26.17
N ILE A 149 -9.88 -8.73 -26.00
CA ILE A 149 -10.63 -7.53 -26.37
C ILE A 149 -10.45 -6.43 -25.31
N PHE A 150 -10.31 -6.79 -24.02
CA PHE A 150 -10.29 -5.82 -22.92
C PHE A 150 -8.98 -5.05 -22.74
N GLU A 151 -7.83 -5.60 -23.16
CA GLU A 151 -6.56 -4.88 -23.08
C GLU A 151 -5.76 -4.99 -24.38
N SER A 152 -5.69 -3.89 -25.12
CA SER A 152 -4.84 -3.84 -26.31
C SER A 152 -3.38 -4.11 -25.94
N PRO A 153 -2.60 -4.84 -26.78
CA PRO A 153 -1.20 -5.16 -26.51
C PRO A 153 -0.34 -3.92 -26.18
N ARG A 154 -0.70 -2.78 -26.78
CA ARG A 154 -0.07 -1.48 -26.51
C ARG A 154 -0.34 -0.99 -25.08
N ARG A 155 -1.57 -1.11 -24.57
CA ARG A 155 -1.92 -0.70 -23.19
C ARG A 155 -1.21 -1.57 -22.16
N LYS A 156 -1.18 -2.89 -22.36
CA LYS A 156 -0.43 -3.83 -21.51
C LYS A 156 1.05 -3.47 -21.43
N ARG A 157 1.68 -3.20 -22.58
CA ARG A 157 3.08 -2.79 -22.65
C ARG A 157 3.35 -1.47 -21.93
N VAL A 158 2.50 -0.45 -22.12
CA VAL A 158 2.65 0.86 -21.46
C VAL A 158 2.47 0.74 -19.94
N ARG A 159 1.50 -0.04 -19.46
CA ARG A 159 1.30 -0.29 -18.03
C ARG A 159 2.47 -1.04 -17.40
N GLY A 160 2.98 -2.09 -18.07
CA GLY A 160 4.17 -2.81 -17.61
C GLY A 160 5.41 -1.92 -17.54
N GLN A 161 5.61 -1.05 -18.55
CA GLN A 161 6.69 -0.06 -18.52
C GLN A 161 6.52 0.96 -17.39
N ALA A 162 5.31 1.47 -17.17
CA ALA A 162 5.02 2.41 -16.09
C ALA A 162 5.29 1.78 -14.71
N ALA A 163 4.83 0.55 -14.47
CA ALA A 163 5.09 -0.18 -13.22
C ALA A 163 6.59 -0.40 -12.98
N ALA A 164 7.33 -0.82 -14.00
CA ALA A 164 8.78 -0.99 -13.89
C ALA A 164 9.51 0.33 -13.56
N GLN A 165 9.07 1.46 -14.11
CA GLN A 165 9.66 2.76 -13.80
C GLN A 165 9.29 3.26 -12.40
N GLN A 166 8.05 3.03 -11.95
CA GLN A 166 7.64 3.34 -10.58
C GLN A 166 8.48 2.55 -9.57
N GLN A 167 8.75 1.27 -9.84
CA GLN A 167 9.59 0.45 -8.98
C GLN A 167 11.04 0.96 -8.92
N LYS A 168 11.63 1.31 -10.08
CA LYS A 168 12.96 1.94 -10.13
C LYS A 168 13.00 3.24 -9.33
N GLN A 169 11.99 4.10 -9.49
CA GLN A 169 11.90 5.34 -8.72
C GLN A 169 11.80 5.07 -7.21
N ALA A 170 11.01 4.09 -6.78
CA ALA A 170 10.91 3.71 -5.37
C ALA A 170 12.25 3.24 -4.81
N GLU A 171 12.99 2.39 -5.55
CA GLU A 171 14.33 1.95 -5.15
C GLU A 171 15.33 3.11 -5.07
N GLU A 172 15.32 4.02 -6.05
CA GLU A 172 16.16 5.22 -6.01
C GLU A 172 15.83 6.11 -4.82
N MET A 173 14.55 6.30 -4.52
CA MET A 173 14.09 7.06 -3.35
C MET A 173 14.58 6.40 -2.06
N GLN A 174 14.50 5.08 -1.92
CA GLN A 174 15.02 4.37 -0.75
C GLN A 174 16.55 4.50 -0.63
N LYS A 175 17.29 4.38 -1.73
CA LYS A 175 18.75 4.56 -1.73
C LYS A 175 19.14 5.99 -1.37
N ARG A 176 18.43 6.99 -1.89
CA ARG A 176 18.61 8.41 -1.53
C ARG A 176 18.25 8.65 -0.08
N ALA A 177 17.12 8.13 0.40
CA ALA A 177 16.69 8.25 1.78
C ALA A 177 17.71 7.61 2.74
N LYS A 178 18.27 6.45 2.39
CA LYS A 178 19.39 5.85 3.13
C LYS A 178 20.58 6.80 3.12
N LYS A 179 21.03 7.28 1.96
CA LYS A 179 22.19 8.20 1.86
C LYS A 179 22.00 9.53 2.62
N THR A 180 20.84 10.17 2.48
CA THR A 180 20.50 11.45 3.12
C THR A 180 20.23 11.30 4.61
N SER A 181 19.60 10.20 5.02
CA SER A 181 19.44 9.85 6.45
C SER A 181 20.72 9.24 7.04
N GLY A 182 21.81 9.22 6.27
CA GLY A 182 23.14 8.87 6.70
C GLY A 182 23.51 7.38 6.68
N GLY A 183 22.61 6.49 6.25
CA GLY A 183 22.87 5.14 5.70
C GLY A 183 23.38 4.09 6.67
N ASP A 184 24.32 4.47 7.51
CA ASP A 184 25.02 3.59 8.43
C ASP A 184 24.41 3.71 9.83
N ASP A 185 24.24 2.54 10.43
CA ASP A 185 23.89 2.41 11.83
C ASP A 185 24.99 3.04 12.68
N VAL A 186 24.66 4.16 13.32
CA VAL A 186 25.56 4.84 14.24
C VAL A 186 25.74 3.95 15.46
N ASN A 187 26.96 3.52 15.74
CA ASN A 187 27.30 2.66 16.87
C ASN A 187 27.77 3.49 18.07
N VAL A 188 27.66 2.87 19.26
CA VAL A 188 28.19 3.46 20.48
C VAL A 188 29.71 3.56 20.34
N GLY A 189 30.28 4.70 20.77
CA GLY A 189 31.70 5.02 20.63
C GLY A 189 32.06 5.75 19.33
N MET A 190 31.15 5.84 18.36
CA MET A 190 31.40 6.66 17.16
C MET A 190 31.39 8.15 17.47
N ILE A 191 32.22 8.90 16.75
CA ILE A 191 32.17 10.35 16.71
C ILE A 191 31.09 10.81 15.74
N VAL A 192 30.29 11.77 16.19
CA VAL A 192 29.23 12.40 15.41
C VAL A 192 29.33 13.92 15.49
N GLN A 193 28.86 14.58 14.44
CA GLN A 193 28.70 16.01 14.37
C GLN A 193 27.22 16.38 14.41
N VAL A 194 26.89 17.38 15.24
CA VAL A 194 25.56 17.98 15.32
C VAL A 194 25.67 19.45 14.90
N ALA A 195 24.83 19.88 13.98
CA ALA A 195 24.79 21.28 13.55
C ALA A 195 24.32 22.19 14.70
N VAL A 196 25.01 23.30 14.89
CA VAL A 196 24.73 24.30 15.93
C VAL A 196 24.24 25.58 15.26
N ASP A 197 23.18 26.18 15.83
CA ASP A 197 22.69 27.47 15.36
C ASP A 197 23.77 28.56 15.53
N SER A 198 23.82 29.46 14.56
CA SER A 198 24.55 30.74 14.63
C SER A 198 24.35 31.52 15.94
N VAL A 199 23.17 31.45 16.55
CA VAL A 199 22.86 32.15 17.81
C VAL A 199 23.60 31.53 19.00
N ASP A 200 23.86 30.23 18.95
CA ASP A 200 24.44 29.45 20.06
C ASP A 200 25.97 29.37 20.00
N ARG A 201 26.59 29.96 18.97
CA ARG A 201 28.04 29.92 18.75
C ARG A 201 28.62 31.32 18.52
N ALA A 202 29.87 31.52 18.89
CA ALA A 202 30.60 32.71 18.50
C ALA A 202 30.95 32.70 17.00
N ARG A 203 31.36 33.85 16.46
CA ARG A 203 31.73 33.98 15.05
C ARG A 203 32.93 33.11 14.64
N VAL A 204 33.81 32.80 15.59
CA VAL A 204 35.02 31.99 15.38
C VAL A 204 34.78 30.52 15.72
N ASP A 205 33.64 30.20 16.35
CA ASP A 205 33.32 28.84 16.77
C ASP A 205 32.89 27.96 15.58
N PRO A 206 33.19 26.65 15.63
CA PRO A 206 32.79 25.73 14.58
C PRO A 206 31.26 25.67 14.45
N THR A 207 30.78 25.44 13.23
CA THR A 207 29.34 25.30 12.93
C THR A 207 28.75 24.01 13.49
N ASN A 208 29.59 23.00 13.70
CA ASN A 208 29.18 21.68 14.16
C ASN A 208 29.85 21.35 15.50
N ALA A 209 29.06 20.89 16.46
CA ALA A 209 29.56 20.32 17.71
C ALA A 209 30.03 18.88 17.45
N THR A 210 31.24 18.56 17.87
CA THR A 210 31.78 17.20 17.79
C THR A 210 31.55 16.47 19.11
N LEU A 211 30.83 15.36 19.05
CA LEU A 211 30.30 14.61 20.19
C LEU A 211 30.54 13.11 20.00
N VAL A 212 30.56 12.35 21.10
CA VAL A 212 30.61 10.88 21.08
C VAL A 212 29.25 10.29 21.40
N VAL A 213 28.88 9.21 20.71
CA VAL A 213 27.65 8.46 20.98
C VAL A 213 27.88 7.53 22.17
N VAL A 214 27.13 7.70 23.26
CA VAL A 214 27.32 6.91 24.49
C VAL A 214 26.27 5.83 24.69
N GLU A 215 25.06 6.03 24.17
CA GLU A 215 23.94 5.12 24.38
C GLU A 215 22.96 5.21 23.22
N LYS A 216 22.43 4.06 22.78
CA LYS A 216 21.25 3.98 21.90
C LYS A 216 20.02 3.72 22.78
N VAL A 217 19.02 4.58 22.69
CA VAL A 217 17.80 4.54 23.48
C VAL A 217 16.63 4.28 22.53
N GLU A 218 16.00 3.12 22.65
CA GLU A 218 14.74 2.84 21.95
C GLU A 218 13.57 3.48 22.72
N LYS A 219 12.78 4.30 22.04
CA LYS A 219 11.58 4.93 22.63
C LYS A 219 10.36 4.72 21.74
N GLY A 220 9.23 4.42 22.37
CA GLY A 220 7.92 4.31 21.73
C GLY A 220 7.15 3.08 22.19
N LYS A 221 5.82 3.20 22.30
CA LYS A 221 4.94 2.08 22.72
C LYS A 221 4.50 1.21 21.54
N THR A 222 4.26 1.82 20.38
CA THR A 222 3.72 1.15 19.18
C THR A 222 4.75 1.07 18.06
N GLN A 223 5.48 2.16 17.78
CA GLN A 223 6.63 2.17 16.89
C GLN A 223 7.89 2.53 17.69
N LYS A 224 8.88 1.64 17.70
CA LYS A 224 10.15 1.85 18.40
C LYS A 224 11.07 2.71 17.54
N GLU A 225 11.32 3.95 17.98
CA GLU A 225 12.32 4.82 17.37
C GLU A 225 13.63 4.72 18.15
N THR A 226 14.73 4.49 17.43
CA THR A 226 16.08 4.55 17.99
C THR A 226 16.53 6.01 18.09
N LYS A 227 16.82 6.46 19.30
CA LYS A 227 17.40 7.78 19.58
C LYS A 227 18.79 7.61 20.20
N TYR A 228 19.63 8.61 20.05
CA TYR A 228 21.03 8.57 20.47
C TYR A 228 21.29 9.57 21.58
N ARG A 229 21.96 9.10 22.63
CA ARG A 229 22.53 9.97 23.66
C ARG A 229 23.95 10.31 23.27
N LEU A 230 24.26 11.60 23.32
CA LEU A 230 25.56 12.15 22.95
C LEU A 230 26.25 12.75 24.18
N ALA A 231 27.57 12.72 24.18
CA ALA A 231 28.38 13.31 25.24
C ALA A 231 29.62 14.02 24.67
N CYS A 232 30.18 14.90 25.48
CA CYS A 232 31.45 15.59 25.22
C CYS A 232 32.25 15.67 26.53
N THR A 233 33.46 16.22 26.45
CA THR A 233 34.34 16.42 27.62
C THR A 233 33.70 17.23 28.75
N ALA A 234 32.78 18.14 28.43
CA ALA A 234 32.07 18.96 29.41
C ALA A 234 30.91 18.21 30.10
N GLY A 235 30.32 17.20 29.46
CA GLY A 235 29.13 16.55 29.98
C GLY A 235 28.29 15.82 28.94
N VAL A 236 27.20 15.23 29.41
CA VAL A 236 26.22 14.51 28.59
C VAL A 236 25.17 15.47 28.09
N ILE A 237 24.83 15.40 26.80
CA ILE A 237 23.80 16.27 26.23
C ILE A 237 22.42 15.85 26.75
N LEU A 238 21.65 16.83 27.20
CA LEU A 238 20.34 16.64 27.80
C LEU A 238 19.30 16.09 26.80
N VAL A 239 19.39 16.51 25.54
CA VAL A 239 18.48 16.11 24.45
C VAL A 239 18.96 14.82 23.79
N LEU A 240 18.02 13.93 23.45
CA LEU A 240 18.28 12.75 22.63
C LEU A 240 18.09 13.09 21.15
N TYR A 241 19.02 12.67 20.32
CA TYR A 241 19.00 12.96 18.89
C TYR A 241 18.45 11.79 18.08
N GLY A 242 17.65 12.09 17.06
CA GLY A 242 17.33 11.12 16.02
C GLY A 242 18.48 10.99 15.02
N ARG A 243 18.49 9.91 14.24
CA ARG A 243 19.54 9.63 13.24
C ARG A 243 19.74 10.76 12.22
N SER A 244 18.67 11.46 11.84
CA SER A 244 18.68 12.55 10.85
C SER A 244 19.40 13.81 11.32
N TYR A 245 19.60 13.98 12.63
CA TYR A 245 20.23 15.17 13.21
C TYR A 245 21.73 14.97 13.51
N ILE A 246 22.26 13.78 13.24
CA ILE A 246 23.65 13.41 13.53
C ILE A 246 24.38 13.00 12.25
N ASN A 247 25.57 13.55 12.06
CA ASN A 247 26.45 13.19 10.96
C ASN A 247 27.63 12.38 11.51
N PRO A 248 27.71 11.06 11.28
CA PRO A 248 28.85 10.27 11.74
C PRO A 248 30.13 10.66 11.01
N VAL A 249 31.25 10.63 11.74
CA VAL A 249 32.59 10.84 11.21
C VAL A 249 33.34 9.51 11.34
N PRO A 250 33.27 8.62 10.32
CA PRO A 250 33.70 7.22 10.45
C PRO A 250 35.20 7.06 10.68
N ASP A 251 36.02 7.98 10.18
CA ASP A 251 37.49 7.89 10.25
C ASP A 251 38.06 8.35 11.61
N MET A 252 37.21 8.71 12.58
CA MET A 252 37.66 9.31 13.84
C MET A 252 37.14 8.53 15.06
N THR A 253 38.07 8.13 15.92
CA THR A 253 37.75 7.41 17.16
C THR A 253 37.60 8.37 18.34
N ALA A 254 36.91 7.91 19.39
CA ALA A 254 36.76 8.67 20.63
C ALA A 254 38.12 8.99 21.29
N GLU A 255 39.09 8.08 21.18
CA GLU A 255 40.45 8.28 21.73
C GLU A 255 41.21 9.38 20.99
N MET A 256 41.14 9.41 19.65
CA MET A 256 41.76 10.46 18.83
C MET A 256 41.27 11.87 19.18
N MET A 257 40.01 11.99 19.62
CA MET A 257 39.40 13.25 20.03
C MET A 257 39.47 13.51 21.54
N GLY A 258 40.23 12.72 22.30
CA GLY A 258 40.36 12.86 23.76
C GLY A 258 39.07 12.59 24.53
N MET A 259 38.11 11.88 23.92
CA MET A 259 36.80 11.54 24.49
C MET A 259 36.74 10.11 25.04
N GLY A 260 37.85 9.39 25.13
CA GLY A 260 37.89 8.02 25.70
C GLY A 260 37.36 7.96 27.14
N ASN A 261 37.77 8.91 28.00
CA ASN A 261 37.28 9.00 29.38
C ASN A 261 35.78 9.30 29.46
N VAL A 262 35.28 10.13 28.53
CA VAL A 262 33.85 10.46 28.43
C VAL A 262 33.04 9.20 28.13
N LEU A 263 33.50 8.38 27.16
CA LEU A 263 32.83 7.14 26.80
C LEU A 263 32.76 6.15 27.97
N ALA A 264 33.79 6.09 28.82
CA ALA A 264 33.84 5.21 29.97
C ALA A 264 32.99 5.68 31.16
N ASN A 265 32.94 7.00 31.42
CA ASN A 265 32.43 7.56 32.68
C ASN A 265 31.22 8.49 32.51
N TRP A 266 30.52 8.45 31.38
CA TRP A 266 29.44 9.40 31.05
C TRP A 266 28.28 9.39 32.05
N GLN A 267 27.98 8.28 32.74
CA GLN A 267 26.86 8.22 33.69
C GLN A 267 27.05 9.16 34.90
N GLY A 268 28.30 9.44 35.28
CA GLY A 268 28.63 10.35 36.38
C GLY A 268 28.80 11.81 35.96
N MET A 269 28.76 12.11 34.66
CA MET A 269 28.98 13.46 34.16
C MET A 269 27.70 14.32 34.26
N PRO A 270 27.86 15.66 34.42
CA PRO A 270 26.71 16.56 34.45
C PRO A 270 25.95 16.54 33.12
N ARG A 271 24.63 16.73 33.21
CA ARG A 271 23.78 16.94 32.02
C ARG A 271 23.80 18.39 31.60
N ILE A 272 24.19 18.65 30.36
CA ILE A 272 24.38 19.99 29.82
C ILE A 272 23.60 20.18 28.52
N THR A 273 23.37 21.44 28.15
CA THR A 273 22.78 21.80 26.85
C THR A 273 23.84 21.81 25.76
N LEU A 274 23.42 21.73 24.49
CA LEU A 274 24.35 21.83 23.35
C LEU A 274 25.13 23.15 23.36
N ARG A 275 24.46 24.26 23.72
CA ARG A 275 25.08 25.57 23.91
C ARG A 275 26.19 25.55 24.96
N ALA A 276 25.92 24.93 26.12
CA ALA A 276 26.93 24.82 27.19
C ALA A 276 28.13 23.98 26.75
N ALA A 277 27.90 22.89 26.00
CA ALA A 277 28.98 22.09 25.41
C ALA A 277 29.85 22.93 24.45
N MET A 278 29.21 23.73 23.59
CA MET A 278 29.91 24.63 22.67
C MET A 278 30.69 25.73 23.37
N ALA A 279 30.18 26.28 24.47
CA ALA A 279 30.88 27.31 25.24
C ALA A 279 32.22 26.81 25.81
N VAL A 280 32.32 25.53 26.18
CA VAL A 280 33.57 24.92 26.67
C VAL A 280 34.57 24.68 25.54
N GLN A 281 34.10 24.36 24.34
CA GLN A 281 34.95 24.16 23.16
C GLN A 281 35.37 25.49 22.50
N SER A 282 34.68 26.58 22.81
CA SER A 282 34.93 27.91 22.26
C SER A 282 36.17 28.56 22.87
N THR A 283 37.04 29.08 22.02
CA THR A 283 38.21 29.88 22.45
C THR A 283 37.82 31.22 23.07
N VAL A 284 36.59 31.69 22.83
CA VAL A 284 36.05 32.97 23.33
C VAL A 284 34.98 32.79 24.42
N GLY A 285 34.80 31.56 24.91
CA GLY A 285 33.86 31.23 25.99
C GLY A 285 32.38 31.22 25.57
N GLY A 286 32.09 30.84 24.32
CA GLY A 286 30.74 30.69 23.78
C GLY A 286 30.22 31.95 23.11
N GLN A 287 28.89 32.11 23.02
CA GLN A 287 28.22 33.27 22.40
C GLN A 287 28.95 34.55 22.78
N GLY A 288 29.75 35.10 21.84
CA GLY A 288 30.81 36.08 22.10
C GLY A 288 30.32 37.46 22.55
N MET A 289 29.09 37.55 23.04
CA MET A 289 28.41 38.76 23.44
C MET A 289 27.45 38.48 24.59
N VAL A 290 27.92 38.62 25.84
CA VAL A 290 27.05 38.66 27.02
C VAL A 290 26.49 40.07 27.15
N ARG A 291 25.16 40.21 27.10
CA ARG A 291 24.46 41.46 27.36
C ARG A 291 23.73 41.35 28.71
N CYS A 292 23.78 42.40 29.52
CA CYS A 292 22.89 42.53 30.67
C CYS A 292 21.68 43.40 30.32
N ASP A 293 20.54 43.09 30.96
CA ASP A 293 19.30 43.88 30.87
C ASP A 293 19.09 44.75 32.13
N CYS A 294 20.18 45.06 32.84
CA CYS A 294 20.13 45.89 34.02
C CYS A 294 19.69 47.31 33.67
N LYS A 295 18.81 47.89 34.50
CA LYS A 295 18.37 49.30 34.36
C LYS A 295 19.19 50.27 35.23
N GLY A 296 19.95 49.75 36.19
CA GLY A 296 20.67 50.54 37.20
C GLY A 296 22.18 50.31 37.21
N LYS A 297 22.80 50.58 38.36
CA LYS A 297 24.24 50.43 38.59
C LYS A 297 24.59 48.93 38.64
N CYS A 298 25.32 48.43 37.65
CA CYS A 298 25.69 47.01 37.51
C CYS A 298 26.73 46.54 38.56
N GLU A 299 26.43 46.69 39.85
CA GLU A 299 27.36 46.50 40.98
C GLU A 299 27.23 45.15 41.68
N THR A 300 26.16 44.42 41.39
CA THR A 300 25.86 43.14 42.03
C THR A 300 25.82 42.02 41.01
N ASN A 301 25.96 40.77 41.45
CA ASN A 301 25.85 39.56 40.62
C ASN A 301 24.45 39.36 39.99
N ARG A 302 23.52 40.30 40.17
CA ARG A 302 22.31 40.43 39.34
C ARG A 302 22.62 40.87 37.90
N CYS A 303 23.75 41.56 37.69
CA CYS A 303 24.26 41.86 36.36
C CYS A 303 24.93 40.60 35.78
N SER A 304 24.46 40.13 34.62
CA SER A 304 25.07 39.01 33.92
C SER A 304 26.52 39.31 33.53
N CYS A 305 26.83 40.51 33.05
CA CYS A 305 28.20 40.89 32.70
C CYS A 305 29.13 40.79 33.93
N LEU A 306 28.75 41.39 35.06
CA LEU A 306 29.57 41.35 36.28
C LEU A 306 29.75 39.92 36.80
N ARG A 307 28.67 39.14 36.81
CA ARG A 307 28.69 37.74 37.26
C ARG A 307 29.63 36.87 36.41
N GLU A 308 29.70 37.13 35.12
CA GLU A 308 30.63 36.46 34.18
C GLU A 308 32.05 37.10 34.19
N GLY A 309 32.32 38.03 35.11
CA GLY A 309 33.62 38.71 35.23
C GLY A 309 33.94 39.67 34.07
N ARG A 310 32.93 40.12 33.32
CA ARG A 310 33.06 41.02 32.16
C ARG A 310 32.51 42.41 32.48
N LYS A 311 33.11 43.43 31.86
CA LYS A 311 32.56 44.79 31.88
C LYS A 311 31.43 44.95 30.87
N CYS A 312 30.46 45.80 31.18
CA CYS A 312 29.35 46.15 30.29
C CYS A 312 29.88 47.05 29.17
N ASN A 313 29.43 46.79 27.94
CA ASN A 313 29.72 47.63 26.79
C ASN A 313 28.48 48.42 26.32
N SER A 314 28.64 49.22 25.26
CA SER A 314 27.60 50.08 24.70
C SER A 314 26.32 49.34 24.24
N ARG A 315 26.36 48.02 24.07
CA ARG A 315 25.18 47.20 23.75
C ARG A 315 24.37 46.77 24.98
N CYS A 316 24.96 46.78 26.17
CA CYS A 316 24.25 46.50 27.42
C CYS A 316 23.32 47.67 27.77
N HIS A 317 23.88 48.88 27.71
CA HIS A 317 23.13 50.08 28.00
C HIS A 317 23.33 51.11 26.89
N LYS A 318 22.37 51.17 25.97
CA LYS A 318 22.34 52.22 24.94
C LYS A 318 22.00 53.56 25.62
N GLY A 319 23.02 54.36 25.96
CA GLY A 319 22.85 55.70 26.51
C GLY A 319 22.59 55.83 28.01
N ASN A 320 22.69 54.74 28.80
CA ASN A 320 22.56 54.84 30.26
C ASN A 320 23.91 55.15 30.91
N LYS A 321 24.05 56.32 31.54
CA LYS A 321 25.27 56.76 32.24
C LYS A 321 25.37 56.24 33.68
N ILE A 322 24.37 55.49 34.15
CA ILE A 322 24.28 55.04 35.55
C ILE A 322 25.00 53.68 35.75
N CYS A 323 25.37 52.98 34.68
CA CYS A 323 26.15 51.76 34.80
C CYS A 323 27.53 52.08 35.41
N THR A 324 27.96 51.30 36.40
CA THR A 324 29.26 51.44 37.07
C THR A 324 30.21 50.28 36.76
N ASN A 325 29.73 49.22 36.12
CA ASN A 325 30.56 48.13 35.57
C ASN A 325 30.72 48.31 34.06
N LEU A 326 31.33 49.41 33.63
CA LEU A 326 31.50 49.78 32.22
C LEU A 326 32.97 49.66 31.78
N ASP A 327 33.20 49.28 30.53
CA ASP A 327 34.54 49.23 29.92
C ASP A 327 35.10 50.60 29.55
#